data_AF-Q1EQJ2-F1
#
_entry.id   AF-Q1EQJ2-F1
#
_cell.length_a   1.000
_cell.length_b   1.000
_cell.length_c   1.000
_cell.angle_alpha   90.00
_cell.angle_beta   90.00
_cell.angle_gamma   90.00
#
_symmetry.space_group_name_H-M   'P 1'
#
loop_
_entity.id
_entity.type
_entity.pdbx_description
1 polymer ?
#
loop_
_entity_poly.entity_id
_entity_poly.type
_entity_poly.pdbx_seq_one_letter_code
_entity_poly.pdbx_strand_id
1 'polypeptide(L)'
;MNTPGQRPASGPRDLTRIADRASFVYLERCTIHRDANAITAKDADGTTHIPSATIGTLLLGPGTRITHQAMSVLGESGAGVVWVGEQGVRYYASGRALTSSSHLTEAQAARWANRRSRLDVARAMHRLRFPDD
;
A
#
# COMPACT_ATOMS: atom_id res chain seq x y z
N MET A 1 -13.11 -2.55 -33.89
CA MET A 1 -12.35 -1.87 -32.81
C MET A 1 -12.58 -2.70 -31.56
N ASN A 2 -11.69 -3.66 -31.25
CA ASN A 2 -11.86 -4.54 -30.10
C ASN A 2 -11.53 -3.77 -28.83
N THR A 3 -12.51 -3.62 -27.94
CA THR A 3 -12.29 -3.20 -26.55
C THR A 3 -11.23 -4.13 -25.94
N PRO A 4 -10.12 -3.60 -25.40
CA PRO A 4 -9.15 -4.44 -24.68
C PRO A 4 -9.92 -5.21 -23.61
N GLY A 5 -9.82 -6.54 -23.66
CA GLY A 5 -10.58 -7.44 -22.79
C GLY A 5 -10.45 -7.00 -21.33
N GLN A 6 -11.56 -6.55 -20.74
CA GLN A 6 -11.62 -6.32 -19.31
C GLN A 6 -11.35 -7.65 -18.62
N ARG A 7 -10.16 -7.80 -18.03
CA ARG A 7 -9.97 -8.83 -17.02
C ARG A 7 -10.98 -8.55 -15.89
N PRO A 8 -11.73 -9.56 -15.42
CA PRO A 8 -12.54 -9.36 -14.24
C PRO A 8 -11.63 -8.90 -13.09
N ALA A 9 -12.07 -7.87 -12.36
CA ALA A 9 -11.33 -7.39 -11.20
C ALA A 9 -11.22 -8.54 -10.19
N SER A 10 -10.01 -8.79 -9.67
CA SER A 10 -9.78 -9.83 -8.66
C SER A 10 -10.65 -9.56 -7.43
N GLY A 11 -11.33 -10.60 -6.94
CA GLY A 11 -12.10 -10.53 -5.71
C GLY A 11 -11.18 -10.56 -4.48
N PRO A 12 -11.67 -10.18 -3.29
CA PRO A 12 -10.89 -10.22 -2.05
C PRO A 12 -10.30 -11.59 -1.69
N ARG A 13 -10.93 -12.68 -2.19
CA ARG A 13 -10.44 -14.06 -2.01
C ARG A 13 -9.35 -14.46 -2.99
N ASP A 14 -9.21 -13.73 -4.09
CA ASP A 14 -8.21 -13.98 -5.12
C ASP A 14 -6.90 -13.23 -4.84
N LEU A 15 -6.90 -12.36 -3.82
CA LEU A 15 -5.74 -11.60 -3.37
C LEU A 15 -5.06 -12.31 -2.19
N THR A 16 -3.72 -12.35 -2.23
CA THR A 16 -2.90 -12.79 -1.10
C THR A 16 -3.27 -12.00 0.15
N ARG A 17 -3.46 -12.69 1.28
CA ARG A 17 -3.79 -12.04 2.55
C ARG A 17 -2.65 -11.12 2.96
N ILE A 18 -2.99 -10.01 3.61
CA ILE A 18 -1.98 -9.03 4.05
C ILE A 18 -0.94 -9.64 5.00
N ALA A 19 -1.32 -10.65 5.79
CA ALA A 19 -0.44 -11.37 6.70
C ALA A 19 0.66 -12.19 5.99
N ASP A 20 0.44 -12.55 4.73
CA ASP A 20 1.39 -13.35 3.94
C ASP A 20 2.27 -12.48 3.02
N ARG A 21 2.10 -11.15 3.07
CA ARG A 21 2.86 -10.19 2.27
C ARG A 21 4.03 -9.62 3.07
N ALA A 22 5.10 -9.27 2.37
CA ALA A 22 6.12 -8.37 2.93
C ALA A 22 5.43 -7.07 3.36
N SER A 23 5.62 -6.66 4.62
CA SER A 23 4.93 -5.50 5.17
C SER A 23 5.20 -4.25 4.33
N PHE A 24 6.46 -4.03 3.97
CA PHE A 24 6.86 -3.00 3.03
C PHE A 24 8.14 -3.35 2.27
N VAL A 25 8.33 -2.68 1.14
CA VAL A 25 9.59 -2.65 0.37
C VAL A 25 9.99 -1.20 0.18
N TYR A 26 11.25 -0.86 0.47
CA TYR A 26 11.80 0.48 0.23
C TYR A 26 12.67 0.47 -1.01
N LEU A 27 12.41 1.41 -1.93
CA LEU A 27 13.20 1.62 -3.14
C LEU A 27 13.58 3.08 -3.27
N GLU A 28 14.81 3.37 -3.65
CA GLU A 28 15.31 4.71 -3.92
C GLU A 28 16.19 4.70 -5.16
N ARG A 29 16.37 5.88 -5.79
CA ARG A 29 17.29 6.07 -6.93
C ARG A 29 17.13 5.05 -8.06
N CYS A 30 15.89 4.61 -8.32
CA CYS A 30 15.59 3.62 -9.36
C CYS A 30 14.41 4.06 -10.25
N THR A 31 14.30 3.41 -11.41
CA THR A 31 13.11 3.52 -12.27
C THR A 31 12.27 2.25 -12.16
N ILE A 32 10.99 2.42 -11.83
CA ILE A 32 10.04 1.35 -11.59
C ILE A 32 9.11 1.17 -12.80
N HIS A 33 9.18 -0.01 -13.40
CA HIS A 33 8.34 -0.44 -14.52
C HIS A 33 7.45 -1.62 -14.13
N ARG A 34 6.56 -2.00 -15.03
CA ARG A 34 5.79 -3.24 -14.95
C ARG A 34 6.41 -4.26 -15.88
N ASP A 35 6.50 -5.50 -15.40
CA ASP A 35 6.75 -6.68 -16.21
C ASP A 35 5.73 -7.76 -15.84
N ALA A 36 4.79 -8.05 -16.75
CA ALA A 36 3.64 -8.91 -16.50
C ALA A 36 2.87 -8.56 -15.20
N ASN A 37 2.92 -9.42 -14.18
CA ASN A 37 2.28 -9.22 -12.87
C ASN A 37 3.28 -8.82 -11.77
N ALA A 38 4.49 -8.44 -12.16
CA ALA A 38 5.54 -7.95 -11.28
C ALA A 38 5.83 -6.47 -11.57
N ILE A 39 6.41 -5.80 -10.60
CA ILE A 39 7.15 -4.56 -10.84
C ILE A 39 8.62 -4.89 -11.05
N THR A 40 9.31 -4.07 -11.83
CA THR A 40 10.76 -4.11 -11.98
C THR A 40 11.35 -2.83 -11.44
N ALA A 41 12.36 -2.94 -10.58
CA ALA A 41 13.14 -1.82 -10.09
C ALA A 41 14.50 -1.83 -10.79
N LYS A 42 14.75 -0.82 -11.63
CA LYS A 42 16.02 -0.68 -12.36
C LYS A 42 16.84 0.45 -11.76
N ASP A 43 18.04 0.14 -11.30
CA ASP A 43 19.02 1.08 -10.75
C ASP A 43 20.39 0.90 -11.44
N ALA A 44 21.47 1.35 -10.78
CA ALA A 44 22.83 1.20 -11.28
C ALA A 44 23.37 -0.23 -11.19
N ASP A 45 22.83 -1.04 -10.28
CA ASP A 45 23.30 -2.41 -9.99
C ASP A 45 22.55 -3.46 -10.82
N GLY A 46 21.38 -3.12 -11.35
CA GLY A 46 20.69 -3.93 -12.34
C GLY A 46 19.17 -3.77 -12.30
N THR A 47 18.47 -4.87 -12.56
CA THR A 47 17.00 -4.93 -12.53
C THR A 47 16.56 -5.99 -11.53
N THR A 48 15.81 -5.59 -10.52
CA THR A 48 15.17 -6.49 -9.56
C THR A 48 13.70 -6.70 -9.93
N HIS A 49 13.27 -7.95 -10.02
CA HIS A 49 11.86 -8.30 -10.27
C HIS A 49 11.16 -8.59 -8.94
N ILE A 50 10.06 -7.88 -8.68
CA ILE A 50 9.31 -8.00 -7.44
C ILE A 50 7.84 -8.29 -7.77
N PRO A 51 7.29 -9.46 -7.41
CA PRO A 51 5.88 -9.74 -7.58
C PRO A 51 5.00 -8.71 -6.85
N SER A 52 4.05 -8.07 -7.53
CA SER A 52 3.28 -6.97 -6.91
C SER A 52 2.39 -7.46 -5.76
N ALA A 53 1.81 -8.65 -5.90
CA ALA A 53 0.91 -9.26 -4.92
C ALA A 53 1.60 -9.68 -3.60
N THR A 54 2.94 -9.70 -3.55
CA THR A 54 3.68 -10.03 -2.32
C THR A 54 4.01 -8.80 -1.48
N ILE A 55 3.69 -7.59 -1.94
CA ILE A 55 3.98 -6.34 -1.24
C ILE A 55 2.71 -5.81 -0.57
N GLY A 56 2.82 -5.48 0.72
CA GLY A 56 1.80 -4.71 1.43
C GLY A 56 1.87 -3.23 1.02
N THR A 57 3.02 -2.60 1.23
CA THR A 57 3.26 -1.19 0.85
C THR A 57 4.62 -0.99 0.17
N LEU A 58 4.64 -0.27 -0.95
CA LEU A 58 5.87 0.16 -1.61
C LEU A 58 6.23 1.59 -1.17
N LEU A 59 7.39 1.74 -0.55
CA LEU A 59 7.93 3.03 -0.12
C LEU A 59 8.91 3.54 -1.18
N LEU A 60 8.56 4.66 -1.81
CA LEU A 60 9.34 5.31 -2.85
C LEU A 60 10.16 6.44 -2.25
N GLY A 61 11.44 6.17 -2.01
CA GLY A 61 12.43 7.14 -1.56
C GLY A 61 12.87 8.12 -2.65
N PRO A 62 13.73 9.08 -2.30
CA PRO A 62 14.23 10.09 -3.23
C PRO A 62 14.90 9.48 -4.48
N GLY A 63 14.79 10.20 -5.61
CA GLY A 63 15.36 9.75 -6.89
C GLY A 63 14.58 8.63 -7.58
N THR A 64 13.40 8.25 -7.08
CA THR A 64 12.58 7.22 -7.71
C THR A 64 11.68 7.79 -8.80
N ARG A 65 11.62 7.10 -9.95
CA ARG A 65 10.64 7.34 -11.01
C ARG A 65 9.76 6.11 -11.15
N ILE A 66 8.44 6.28 -11.19
CA ILE A 66 7.50 5.16 -11.36
C ILE A 66 6.61 5.40 -12.58
N THR A 67 6.41 4.35 -13.38
CA THR A 67 5.53 4.42 -14.55
C THR A 67 4.06 4.20 -14.18
N HIS A 68 3.16 4.69 -15.03
CA HIS A 68 1.73 4.45 -14.89
C HIS A 68 1.41 2.94 -14.81
N GLN A 69 2.00 2.12 -15.66
CA GLN A 69 1.74 0.67 -15.67
C GLN A 69 2.17 -0.03 -14.38
N ALA A 70 3.27 0.42 -13.76
CA ALA A 70 3.67 -0.07 -12.44
C ALA A 70 2.63 0.32 -11.37
N MET A 71 2.15 1.56 -11.39
CA MET A 71 1.07 1.99 -10.48
C MET A 71 -0.23 1.22 -10.71
N SER A 72 -0.58 0.90 -11.96
CA SER A 72 -1.78 0.11 -12.29
C SER A 72 -1.70 -1.28 -11.68
N VAL A 73 -0.60 -2.02 -11.86
CA VAL A 73 -0.47 -3.38 -11.33
C VAL A 73 -0.39 -3.40 -9.79
N LEU A 74 0.21 -2.37 -9.18
CA LEU A 74 0.20 -2.20 -7.72
C LEU A 74 -1.23 -1.97 -7.20
N GLY A 75 -2.00 -1.10 -7.87
CA GLY A 75 -3.41 -0.87 -7.55
C GLY A 75 -4.29 -2.12 -7.70
N GLU A 76 -4.13 -2.87 -8.79
CA GLU A 76 -4.82 -4.15 -9.01
C GLU A 76 -4.48 -5.20 -7.93
N SER A 77 -3.22 -5.24 -7.49
CA SER A 77 -2.75 -6.16 -6.44
C SER A 77 -3.16 -5.75 -5.01
N GLY A 78 -3.75 -4.56 -4.84
CA GLY A 78 -4.12 -4.01 -3.53
C GLY A 78 -2.93 -3.49 -2.72
N ALA A 79 -1.77 -3.26 -3.34
CA ALA A 79 -0.60 -2.69 -2.66
C ALA A 79 -0.79 -1.18 -2.42
N GLY A 80 -0.37 -0.72 -1.24
CA GLY A 80 -0.20 0.71 -0.98
C GLY A 80 1.10 1.23 -1.61
N VAL A 81 1.12 2.49 -2.00
CA VAL A 81 2.34 3.18 -2.48
C VAL A 81 2.49 4.48 -1.73
N VAL A 82 3.67 4.75 -1.18
CA VAL A 82 3.93 5.96 -0.39
C VAL A 82 5.23 6.59 -0.87
N TRP A 83 5.17 7.86 -1.25
CA TRP A 83 6.36 8.66 -1.50
C TRP A 83 6.88 9.19 -0.18
N VAL A 84 8.13 8.84 0.11
CA VAL A 84 8.77 9.12 1.37
C VAL A 84 10.10 9.82 1.20
N GLY A 85 10.61 10.40 2.28
CA GLY A 85 11.98 10.86 2.37
C GLY A 85 12.99 9.73 2.47
N GLU A 86 14.25 10.10 2.63
CA GLU A 86 15.34 9.17 2.91
C GLU A 86 15.01 8.32 4.15
N GLN A 87 15.30 7.02 4.07
CA GLN A 87 15.01 6.03 5.12
C GLN A 87 13.53 5.96 5.57
N GLY A 88 12.59 6.48 4.78
CA GLY A 88 11.17 6.45 5.13
C GLY A 88 10.75 7.44 6.22
N VAL A 89 11.61 8.40 6.58
CA VAL A 89 11.37 9.31 7.72
C VAL A 89 10.27 10.33 7.45
N ARG A 90 10.22 10.87 6.23
CA ARG A 90 9.20 11.85 5.83
C ARG A 90 8.12 11.20 4.99
N TYR A 91 6.87 11.59 5.19
CA TYR A 91 5.76 11.28 4.30
C TYR A 91 5.49 12.47 3.39
N TYR A 92 5.40 12.24 2.08
CA TYR A 92 5.04 13.27 1.10
C TYR A 92 3.65 13.04 0.52
N ALA A 93 3.39 11.84 0.00
CA ALA A 93 2.14 11.50 -0.65
C ALA A 93 1.92 9.98 -0.62
N SER A 94 0.69 9.54 -0.85
CA SER A 94 0.40 8.12 -1.05
C SER A 94 -0.72 7.89 -2.05
N GLY A 95 -0.70 6.70 -2.64
CA GLY A 95 -1.78 6.11 -3.41
C GLY A 95 -2.11 4.74 -2.83
N ARG A 96 -3.39 4.37 -2.85
CA ARG A 96 -3.86 3.04 -2.45
C ARG A 96 -4.97 2.58 -3.39
N ALA A 97 -5.14 1.27 -3.49
CA ALA A 97 -6.26 0.70 -4.20
C ALA A 97 -7.60 1.20 -3.64
N LEU A 98 -8.59 1.35 -4.52
CA LEU A 98 -9.93 1.74 -4.11
C LEU A 98 -10.54 0.64 -3.25
N THR A 99 -11.10 1.01 -2.11
CA THR A 99 -11.87 0.09 -1.26
C THR A 99 -13.26 -0.04 -1.83
N SER A 100 -13.79 -1.25 -1.91
CA SER A 100 -15.20 -1.48 -2.28
C SER A 100 -16.19 -1.08 -1.17
N SER A 101 -15.71 -0.72 0.02
CA SER A 101 -16.53 -0.31 1.16
C SER A 101 -15.88 0.80 1.97
N SER A 102 -16.70 1.75 2.42
CA SER A 102 -16.35 2.84 3.34
C SER A 102 -16.61 2.51 4.81
N HIS A 103 -17.17 1.33 5.11
CA HIS A 103 -17.70 0.97 6.43
C HIS A 103 -16.70 1.17 7.58
N LEU A 104 -15.43 0.81 7.39
CA LEU A 104 -14.39 1.00 8.42
C LEU A 104 -14.03 2.48 8.62
N THR A 105 -13.98 3.27 7.54
CA THR A 105 -13.73 4.72 7.61
C THR A 105 -14.88 5.43 8.33
N GLU A 106 -16.12 5.06 8.03
CA GLU A 106 -17.31 5.60 8.70
C GLU A 106 -17.35 5.21 10.18
N ALA A 107 -17.05 3.95 10.50
CA ALA A 107 -16.95 3.50 11.89
C ALA A 107 -15.86 4.25 12.66
N GLN A 108 -14.70 4.48 12.05
CA GLN A 108 -13.63 5.29 12.64
C GLN A 108 -14.10 6.73 12.88
N ALA A 109 -14.74 7.37 11.90
CA ALA A 109 -15.26 8.72 12.01
C ALA A 109 -16.31 8.85 13.13
N ALA A 110 -17.24 7.89 13.22
CA ALA A 110 -18.27 7.85 14.27
C ALA A 110 -17.65 7.73 15.68
N ARG A 111 -16.64 6.86 15.84
CA ARG A 111 -15.92 6.70 17.12
C ARG A 111 -15.11 7.94 17.50
N TRP A 112 -14.51 8.61 16.52
CA TRP A 112 -13.76 9.83 16.74
C TRP A 112 -14.68 11.01 17.09
N ALA A 113 -15.84 11.15 16.44
CA ALA A 113 -16.74 12.30 16.63
C ALA A 113 -17.37 12.35 18.03
N ASN A 114 -17.65 11.20 18.64
CA ASN A 114 -18.21 11.14 19.99
C ASN A 114 -17.12 11.16 21.08
N ARG A 115 -17.24 12.10 22.02
CA ARG A 115 -16.22 12.31 23.08
C ARG A 115 -16.01 11.08 23.97
N ARG A 116 -17.07 10.34 24.32
CA ARG A 116 -16.98 9.13 25.16
C ARG A 116 -16.22 8.03 24.42
N SER A 117 -16.67 7.68 23.21
CA SER A 117 -15.99 6.64 22.43
C SER A 117 -14.56 7.01 22.03
N ARG A 118 -14.28 8.29 21.78
CA ARG A 118 -12.92 8.75 21.48
C ARG A 118 -11.98 8.52 22.67
N LEU A 119 -12.45 8.78 23.89
CA LEU A 119 -11.67 8.51 25.11
C LEU A 119 -11.52 7.00 25.36
N ASP A 120 -12.57 6.22 25.12
CA ASP A 120 -12.52 4.75 25.25
C ASP A 120 -11.50 4.13 24.29
N VAL A 121 -11.45 4.60 23.02
CA VAL A 121 -10.44 4.19 22.05
C VAL A 121 -9.04 4.59 22.51
N ALA A 122 -8.84 5.81 23.01
CA ALA A 122 -7.54 6.25 23.50
C ALA A 122 -7.04 5.39 24.67
N ARG A 123 -7.92 5.04 25.62
CA ARG A 123 -7.61 4.14 26.73
C ARG A 123 -7.29 2.72 26.25
N ALA A 124 -8.02 2.21 25.27
CA ALA A 124 -7.73 0.91 24.68
C ALA A 124 -6.36 0.89 23.98
N MET A 125 -6.04 1.94 23.22
CA MET A 125 -4.72 2.09 22.60
C MET A 125 -3.59 2.21 23.64
N HIS A 126 -3.86 2.88 24.78
CA HIS A 126 -2.90 2.96 25.88
C HIS A 126 -2.58 1.58 26.47
N ARG A 127 -3.61 0.79 26.81
CA ARG A 127 -3.43 -0.58 27.33
C ARG A 127 -2.73 -1.50 26.34
N LEU A 128 -2.94 -1.30 25.03
CA LEU A 128 -2.22 -2.06 24.01
C LEU A 128 -0.73 -1.70 23.98
N ARG A 129 -0.41 -0.41 24.16
CA ARG A 129 0.98 0.08 24.17
C ARG A 129 1.71 -0.26 25.47
N PHE A 130 0.99 -0.26 26.58
CA PHE A 130 1.50 -0.49 27.93
C PHE A 130 0.61 -1.56 28.61
N PRO A 131 0.83 -2.85 28.31
CA PRO A 131 -0.01 -3.93 28.82
C PRO A 131 0.20 -4.22 30.32
N ASP A 132 1.32 -3.76 30.89
CA ASP A 132 1.73 -4.01 32.26
C ASP A 132 1.46 -2.82 33.23
N ASP A 133 0.85 -1.74 32.73
CA ASP A 133 0.39 -0.57 33.50
C ASP A 133 -1.09 -0.74 33.94
#